data_AF-A0A530YRP2-F1
#
_entry.id   AF-A0A530YRP2-F1
#
_cell.length_a   1.000
_cell.length_b   1.000
_cell.length_c   1.000
_cell.angle_alpha   90.00
_cell.angle_beta   90.00
_cell.angle_gamma   90.00
#
_symmetry.space_group_name_H-M   'P 1'
#
loop_
_entity.id
_entity.type
_entity.pdbx_description
1 polymer ?
#
loop_
_entity_poly.entity_id
_entity_poly.type
_entity_poly.pdbx_seq_one_letter_code
_entity_poly.pdbx_strand_id
1 'polypeptide(L)'
;MIISIALLGFGASGTFIALAQRWLVERYPAAFAASAALFGMTAVASFAIAERLPFNALEIIWDPRQLGWLAASYALLILPFFFGATCVGLAFCRHPGQIGRVYAFDLAGAGIGALGIVGLLFLVFPSTALRFVAALAFAAAAFAAFGMVRHRWLAAGGLGLAAAFVAVSLPPSWVAPEPHMSQYKGLRIALEVPNARVIEERSSPLGLLTVVESPTVPFRYAPGLSLANTQEPPAQLAVFTDGDSIAAITAYGGDPAKVAYLDRTTAALPYRILERPRVLILGAGGGEQVLLALRAGADTVDAVEVNPQMIDLARNRFADFAGGIFSRPNLRLHLAEARAFAATAGERYDLIQMPLLDSFSAAGAGVQSLHENYTYTV
;
A
#
# COMPACT_ATOMS: atom_id res chain seq x y z
N MET A 1 3.23 -14.17 -3.27
CA MET A 1 3.66 -14.56 -1.91
C MET A 1 2.49 -14.64 -0.93
N ILE A 2 1.72 -13.56 -0.70
CA ILE A 2 0.67 -13.51 0.34
C ILE A 2 -0.42 -14.57 0.16
N ILE A 3 -0.96 -14.74 -1.06
CA ILE A 3 -1.97 -15.78 -1.36
C ILE A 3 -1.42 -17.18 -1.05
N SER A 4 -0.16 -17.46 -1.41
CA SER A 4 0.49 -18.74 -1.14
C SER A 4 0.62 -19.03 0.36
N ILE A 5 1.01 -18.03 1.16
CA ILE A 5 1.09 -18.13 2.63
C ILE A 5 -0.29 -18.41 3.23
N ALA A 6 -1.32 -17.69 2.76
CA ALA A 6 -2.68 -17.88 3.21
C ALA A 6 -3.20 -19.29 2.91
N LEU A 7 -3.06 -19.74 1.65
CA LEU A 7 -3.48 -21.08 1.23
C LEU A 7 -2.72 -22.19 1.97
N LEU A 8 -1.42 -22.00 2.20
CA LEU A 8 -0.60 -22.95 2.97
C LEU A 8 -1.07 -23.03 4.43
N GLY A 9 -1.39 -21.90 5.06
CA GLY A 9 -1.96 -21.87 6.41
C GLY A 9 -3.33 -22.53 6.50
N PHE A 10 -4.22 -22.28 5.53
CA PHE A 10 -5.51 -22.95 5.43
C PHE A 10 -5.36 -24.47 5.22
N GLY A 11 -4.44 -24.90 4.34
CA GLY A 11 -4.15 -26.32 4.10
C GLY A 11 -3.57 -27.04 5.32
N ALA A 12 -2.64 -26.38 6.03
CA ALA A 12 -2.08 -26.89 7.28
C ALA A 12 -3.16 -27.02 8.37
N SER A 13 -4.04 -26.02 8.49
CA SER A 13 -5.18 -26.05 9.42
C SER A 13 -6.16 -27.17 9.10
N GLY A 14 -6.49 -27.38 7.82
CA GLY A 14 -7.35 -28.48 7.38
C GLY A 14 -6.79 -29.85 7.74
N THR A 15 -5.48 -30.06 7.52
CA THR A 15 -4.78 -31.29 7.93
C THR A 15 -4.81 -31.48 9.44
N PHE A 16 -4.55 -30.42 10.21
CA PHE A 16 -4.61 -30.46 11.67
C PHE A 16 -6.01 -30.83 12.19
N ILE A 17 -7.06 -30.20 11.64
CA ILE A 17 -8.44 -30.51 11.99
C ILE A 17 -8.79 -31.96 11.62
N ALA A 18 -8.41 -32.44 10.44
CA ALA A 18 -8.70 -33.81 10.01
C ALA A 18 -8.12 -34.86 10.99
N LEU A 19 -6.91 -34.64 11.50
CA LEU A 19 -6.24 -35.54 12.44
C LEU A 19 -6.79 -35.41 13.87
N ALA A 20 -7.13 -34.20 14.31
CA ALA A 20 -7.55 -33.91 15.69
C ALA A 20 -9.07 -33.67 15.85
N GLN A 21 -9.87 -33.98 14.81
CA GLN A 21 -11.27 -33.56 14.70
C GLN A 21 -12.11 -33.92 15.93
N ARG A 22 -12.03 -35.18 16.38
CA ARG A 22 -12.83 -35.67 17.52
C ARG A 22 -12.56 -34.86 18.78
N TRP A 23 -11.28 -34.69 19.13
CA TRP A 23 -10.86 -33.95 20.31
C TRP A 23 -11.24 -32.46 20.24
N LEU A 24 -11.04 -31.84 19.06
CA LEU A 24 -11.35 -30.42 18.86
C LEU A 24 -12.85 -30.14 18.92
N VAL A 25 -13.69 -31.02 18.35
CA VAL A 25 -15.14 -30.86 18.33
C VAL A 25 -15.74 -31.10 19.73
N GLU A 26 -15.23 -32.06 20.49
CA GLU A 26 -15.62 -32.27 21.90
C GLU A 26 -15.35 -31.03 22.76
N ARG A 27 -14.24 -30.33 22.50
CA ARG A 27 -13.83 -29.11 23.22
C ARG A 27 -14.09 -27.83 22.42
N TYR A 28 -15.10 -27.84 21.55
CA TYR A 28 -15.31 -26.78 20.56
C TYR A 28 -15.20 -25.34 21.10
N PRO A 29 -15.89 -24.95 22.20
CA PRO A 29 -15.81 -23.56 22.68
C PRO A 29 -14.39 -23.15 23.11
N ALA A 30 -13.65 -24.07 23.74
CA ALA A 30 -12.27 -23.81 24.17
C ALA A 30 -11.31 -23.81 22.99
N ALA A 31 -11.46 -24.75 22.05
CA ALA A 31 -10.63 -24.85 20.85
C ALA A 31 -10.81 -23.63 19.93
N PHE A 32 -12.04 -23.16 19.76
CA PHE A 32 -12.34 -21.96 18.99
C PHE A 32 -11.79 -20.72 19.70
N ALA A 33 -12.05 -20.56 21.01
CA ALA A 33 -11.55 -19.42 21.78
C ALA A 33 -10.00 -19.34 21.75
N ALA A 34 -9.33 -20.46 21.98
CA ALA A 34 -7.88 -20.54 21.91
C ALA A 34 -7.35 -20.19 20.51
N SER A 35 -7.98 -20.73 19.46
CA SER A 35 -7.58 -20.46 18.07
C SER A 35 -7.77 -18.99 17.70
N ALA A 36 -8.89 -18.36 18.08
CA ALA A 36 -9.14 -16.95 17.83
C ALA A 36 -8.18 -16.04 18.62
N ALA A 37 -7.85 -16.38 19.87
CA ALA A 37 -6.85 -15.63 20.65
C ALA A 37 -5.46 -15.77 20.05
N LEU A 38 -5.07 -16.99 19.66
CA LEU A 38 -3.80 -17.26 18.99
C LEU A 38 -3.72 -16.54 17.65
N PHE A 39 -4.79 -16.46 16.86
CA PHE A 39 -4.84 -15.63 15.66
C PHE A 39 -4.52 -14.16 15.97
N GLY A 40 -5.17 -13.58 16.99
CA GLY A 40 -4.93 -12.17 17.37
C GLY A 40 -3.48 -11.93 17.81
N MET A 41 -2.93 -12.85 18.61
CA MET A 41 -1.53 -12.80 19.04
C MET A 41 -0.56 -12.95 17.87
N THR A 42 -0.74 -13.98 17.05
CA THR A 42 0.19 -14.27 15.97
C THR A 42 0.08 -13.28 14.83
N ALA A 43 -1.09 -12.70 14.53
CA ALA A 43 -1.21 -11.67 13.50
C ALA A 43 -0.26 -10.49 13.74
N VAL A 44 -0.14 -10.03 14.99
CA VAL A 44 0.78 -8.93 15.36
C VAL A 44 2.20 -9.44 15.55
N ALA A 45 2.39 -10.53 16.30
CA ALA A 45 3.72 -11.04 16.63
C ALA A 45 4.46 -11.57 15.40
N SER A 46 3.78 -12.29 14.51
CA SER A 46 4.38 -12.82 13.28
C SER A 46 4.86 -11.71 12.37
N PHE A 47 4.07 -10.64 12.23
CA PHE A 47 4.45 -9.47 11.45
C PHE A 47 5.66 -8.77 12.07
N ALA A 48 5.59 -8.45 13.37
CA ALA A 48 6.65 -7.73 14.07
C ALA A 48 7.99 -8.50 14.13
N ILE A 49 7.94 -9.84 14.20
CA ILE A 49 9.14 -10.68 14.14
C ILE A 49 9.63 -10.79 12.69
N ALA A 50 8.74 -10.92 11.71
CA ALA A 50 9.11 -11.04 10.30
C ALA A 50 9.87 -9.79 9.81
N GLU A 51 9.47 -8.60 10.25
CA GLU A 51 10.18 -7.36 9.93
C GLU A 51 11.61 -7.29 10.48
N ARG A 52 11.96 -8.11 11.48
CA ARG A 52 13.31 -8.17 12.06
C ARG A 52 14.19 -9.23 11.41
N LEU A 53 13.62 -10.07 10.53
CA LEU A 53 14.40 -11.05 9.80
C LEU A 53 15.24 -10.34 8.74
N PRO A 54 16.56 -10.60 8.65
CA PRO A 54 17.45 -9.97 7.69
C PRO A 54 17.31 -10.62 6.30
N PHE A 55 16.07 -10.67 5.81
CA PHE A 55 15.74 -11.23 4.51
C PHE A 55 15.96 -10.19 3.41
N ASN A 56 16.81 -10.53 2.45
CA ASN A 56 17.02 -9.72 1.25
C ASN A 56 16.76 -10.57 0.00
N ALA A 57 15.69 -10.23 -0.73
CA ALA A 57 15.32 -10.94 -1.96
C ALA A 57 16.39 -10.85 -3.06
N LEU A 58 17.16 -9.76 -3.13
CA LEU A 58 18.21 -9.57 -4.13
C LEU A 58 19.44 -10.47 -3.88
N GLU A 59 19.65 -10.88 -2.64
CA GLU A 59 20.77 -11.72 -2.24
C GLU A 59 20.48 -13.22 -2.41
N ILE A 60 19.24 -13.64 -2.69
CA ILE A 60 18.88 -15.07 -2.78
C ILE A 60 19.75 -15.85 -3.76
N ILE A 61 20.16 -15.21 -4.86
CA ILE A 61 20.99 -15.84 -5.90
C ILE A 61 22.42 -16.08 -5.40
N TRP A 62 22.90 -15.27 -4.45
CA TRP A 62 24.30 -15.21 -4.02
C TRP A 62 24.53 -15.79 -2.61
N ASP A 63 23.55 -15.67 -1.71
CA ASP A 63 23.60 -16.18 -0.34
C ASP A 63 22.46 -17.19 -0.09
N PRO A 64 22.75 -18.51 -0.02
CA PRO A 64 21.74 -19.53 0.24
C PRO A 64 21.11 -19.42 1.64
N ARG A 65 21.70 -18.68 2.58
CA ARG A 65 21.09 -18.42 3.90
C ARG A 65 19.79 -17.63 3.76
N GLN A 66 19.65 -16.83 2.72
CA GLN A 66 18.43 -16.09 2.40
C GLN A 66 17.23 -17.03 2.14
N LEU A 67 17.45 -18.25 1.64
CA LEU A 67 16.41 -19.27 1.55
C LEU A 67 15.92 -19.71 2.93
N GLY A 68 16.82 -19.80 3.91
CA GLY A 68 16.49 -20.07 5.31
C GLY A 68 15.65 -18.93 5.92
N TRP A 69 16.02 -17.68 5.66
CA TRP A 69 15.25 -16.51 6.10
C TRP A 69 13.88 -16.41 5.42
N LEU A 70 13.80 -16.78 4.14
CA LEU A 70 12.53 -16.88 3.42
C LEU A 70 11.64 -17.96 4.03
N ALA A 71 12.18 -19.15 4.29
CA ALA A 71 11.45 -20.24 4.94
C ALA A 71 10.97 -19.86 6.34
N ALA A 72 11.82 -19.18 7.14
CA ALA A 72 11.44 -18.66 8.45
C ALA A 72 10.32 -17.62 8.37
N SER A 73 10.40 -16.71 7.38
CA SER A 73 9.35 -15.72 7.12
C SER A 73 8.02 -16.38 6.76
N TYR A 74 8.04 -17.41 5.91
CA TYR A 74 6.86 -18.21 5.58
C TYR A 74 6.30 -18.92 6.83
N ALA A 75 7.14 -19.66 7.55
CA ALA A 75 6.72 -20.40 8.74
C ALA A 75 6.04 -19.51 9.78
N LEU A 76 6.56 -18.30 9.95
CA LEU A 76 6.05 -17.30 10.87
C LEU A 76 4.72 -16.69 10.38
N LEU A 77 4.66 -16.25 9.12
CA LEU A 77 3.48 -15.58 8.54
C LEU A 77 2.32 -16.56 8.25
N ILE A 78 2.56 -17.87 8.20
CA ILE A 78 1.52 -18.90 8.10
C ILE A 78 0.65 -18.96 9.37
N LEU A 79 1.22 -18.68 10.54
CA LEU A 79 0.57 -18.86 11.83
C LEU A 79 -0.80 -18.16 11.97
N PRO A 80 -0.95 -16.85 11.66
CA PRO A 80 -2.27 -16.23 11.71
C PRO A 80 -3.27 -16.92 10.78
N PHE A 81 -2.90 -17.23 9.53
CA PHE A 81 -3.82 -17.92 8.62
C PHE A 81 -4.20 -19.32 9.11
N PHE A 82 -3.27 -20.05 9.71
CA PHE A 82 -3.53 -21.34 10.33
C PHE A 82 -4.59 -21.24 11.44
N PHE A 83 -4.43 -20.31 12.38
CA PHE A 83 -5.38 -20.17 13.50
C PHE A 83 -6.74 -19.62 13.05
N GLY A 84 -6.75 -18.69 12.09
CA GLY A 84 -7.97 -18.15 11.50
C GLY A 84 -8.77 -19.22 10.76
N ALA A 85 -8.09 -19.99 9.90
CA ALA A 85 -8.68 -21.14 9.22
C ALA A 85 -9.17 -22.21 10.20
N THR A 86 -8.50 -22.37 11.34
CA THR A 86 -8.92 -23.34 12.36
C THR A 86 -10.27 -22.95 12.96
N CYS A 87 -10.50 -21.67 13.24
CA CYS A 87 -11.81 -21.19 13.71
C CYS A 87 -12.93 -21.52 12.70
N VAL A 88 -12.69 -21.23 11.41
CA VAL A 88 -13.67 -21.48 10.34
C VAL A 88 -13.91 -22.99 10.17
N GLY A 89 -12.85 -23.79 10.06
CA GLY A 89 -12.95 -25.24 9.91
C GLY A 89 -13.63 -25.93 11.09
N LEU A 90 -13.36 -25.49 12.32
CA LEU A 90 -14.04 -26.01 13.51
C LEU A 90 -15.53 -25.71 13.52
N ALA A 91 -15.94 -24.51 13.06
CA ALA A 91 -17.35 -24.16 12.95
C ALA A 91 -18.08 -25.09 11.97
N PHE A 92 -17.47 -25.43 10.84
CA PHE A 92 -18.02 -26.41 9.89
C PHE A 92 -18.10 -27.82 10.47
N CYS A 93 -17.05 -28.30 11.14
CA CYS A 93 -17.04 -29.63 11.76
C CYS A 93 -18.06 -29.77 12.88
N ARG A 94 -18.35 -28.70 13.64
CA ARG A 94 -19.27 -28.74 14.79
C ARG A 94 -20.74 -28.75 14.37
N HIS A 95 -21.07 -28.14 13.23
CA HIS A 95 -22.45 -27.92 12.77
C HIS A 95 -22.73 -28.52 11.38
N PRO A 96 -22.53 -29.84 11.17
CA PRO A 96 -22.70 -30.47 9.85
C PRO A 96 -24.13 -30.37 9.31
N GLY A 97 -25.15 -30.34 10.18
CA GLY A 97 -26.55 -30.18 9.77
C GLY A 97 -26.97 -28.75 9.39
N GLN A 98 -26.10 -27.75 9.59
CA GLN A 98 -26.40 -26.33 9.32
C GLN A 98 -25.32 -25.66 8.47
N ILE A 99 -24.57 -26.43 7.67
CA ILE A 99 -23.45 -25.92 6.86
C ILE A 99 -23.85 -24.70 6.04
N GLY A 100 -25.01 -24.72 5.38
CA GLY A 100 -25.47 -23.58 4.58
C GLY A 100 -25.60 -22.28 5.36
N ARG A 101 -26.05 -22.33 6.63
CA ARG A 101 -26.13 -21.14 7.50
C ARG A 101 -24.76 -20.70 7.97
N VAL A 102 -23.92 -21.63 8.40
CA VAL A 102 -22.54 -21.32 8.83
C VAL A 102 -21.75 -20.69 7.70
N TYR A 103 -21.86 -21.25 6.49
CA TYR A 103 -21.24 -20.74 5.29
C TYR A 103 -21.76 -19.35 4.91
N ALA A 104 -23.07 -19.09 5.04
CA ALA A 104 -23.63 -17.76 4.80
C ALA A 104 -23.05 -16.71 5.76
N PHE A 105 -22.88 -17.02 7.05
CA PHE A 105 -22.27 -16.11 8.02
C PHE A 105 -20.76 -15.93 7.78
N ASP A 106 -20.04 -16.99 7.40
CA ASP A 106 -18.63 -16.92 7.02
C ASP A 106 -18.42 -15.99 5.82
N LEU A 107 -19.21 -16.18 4.76
CA LEU A 107 -19.12 -15.35 3.54
C LEU A 107 -19.52 -13.89 3.81
N ALA A 108 -20.59 -13.66 4.58
CA ALA A 108 -20.99 -12.31 4.98
C ALA A 108 -19.92 -11.63 5.85
N GLY A 109 -19.34 -12.36 6.81
CA GLY A 109 -18.26 -11.88 7.66
C GLY A 109 -17.01 -11.55 6.87
N ALA A 110 -16.62 -12.40 5.92
CA ALA A 110 -15.49 -12.17 5.02
C ALA A 110 -15.73 -10.93 4.12
N GLY A 111 -16.94 -10.77 3.58
CA GLY A 111 -17.31 -9.60 2.78
C GLY A 111 -17.27 -8.29 3.59
N ILE A 112 -17.83 -8.29 4.80
CA ILE A 112 -17.76 -7.14 5.71
C ILE A 112 -16.31 -6.85 6.12
N GLY A 113 -15.51 -7.89 6.38
CA GLY A 113 -14.10 -7.75 6.71
C GLY A 113 -13.28 -7.16 5.56
N ALA A 114 -13.52 -7.60 4.33
CA ALA A 114 -12.86 -7.10 3.13
C ALA A 114 -13.18 -5.61 2.86
N LEU A 115 -14.45 -5.21 2.94
CA LEU A 115 -14.82 -3.80 2.82
C LEU A 115 -14.33 -2.98 4.02
N GLY A 116 -14.42 -3.55 5.23
CA GLY A 116 -14.04 -2.92 6.47
C GLY A 116 -12.55 -2.60 6.55
N ILE A 117 -11.68 -3.52 6.10
CA ILE A 117 -10.23 -3.28 6.10
C ILE A 117 -9.83 -2.20 5.09
N VAL A 118 -10.47 -2.18 3.91
CA VAL A 118 -10.24 -1.12 2.91
C VAL A 118 -10.66 0.24 3.47
N GLY A 119 -11.84 0.33 4.09
CA GLY A 119 -12.30 1.56 4.76
C GLY A 119 -11.38 1.99 5.90
N LEU A 120 -10.92 1.04 6.72
CA LEU A 120 -10.02 1.32 7.83
C LEU A 120 -8.66 1.86 7.37
N LEU A 121 -8.10 1.33 6.27
CA LEU A 121 -6.83 1.75 5.70
C LEU A 121 -6.84 3.18 5.12
N PHE A 122 -8.02 3.76 4.84
CA PHE A 122 -8.13 5.19 4.53
C PHE A 122 -8.01 6.09 5.77
N LEU A 123 -8.20 5.54 6.97
CA LEU A 123 -8.26 6.29 8.23
C LEU A 123 -6.98 6.13 9.07
N VAL A 124 -6.36 4.95 9.01
CA VAL A 124 -5.19 4.62 9.84
C VAL A 124 -4.11 3.92 9.03
N PHE A 125 -2.88 3.98 9.54
CA PHE A 125 -1.75 3.27 8.94
C PHE A 125 -1.91 1.73 9.03
N PRO A 126 -1.28 0.96 8.13
CA PRO A 126 -1.41 -0.50 8.10
C PRO A 126 -1.06 -1.19 9.43
N SER A 127 -0.04 -0.69 10.14
CA SER A 127 0.37 -1.22 11.45
C SER A 127 -0.71 -1.03 12.52
N THR A 128 -1.44 0.09 12.49
CA THR A 128 -2.59 0.34 13.37
C THR A 128 -3.79 -0.50 12.96
N ALA A 129 -4.06 -0.64 11.66
CA ALA A 129 -5.13 -1.49 11.14
C ALA A 129 -4.97 -2.95 11.60
N LEU A 130 -3.74 -3.47 11.59
CA LEU A 130 -3.43 -4.81 12.10
C LEU A 130 -3.79 -5.00 13.58
N ARG A 131 -3.62 -3.96 14.41
CA ARG A 131 -4.01 -3.99 15.84
C ARG A 131 -5.53 -4.08 16.01
N PHE A 132 -6.30 -3.41 15.15
CA PHE A 132 -7.77 -3.55 15.14
C PHE A 132 -8.21 -4.97 14.75
N VAL A 133 -7.56 -5.58 13.75
CA VAL A 133 -7.83 -6.98 13.36
C VAL A 133 -7.54 -7.94 14.52
N ALA A 134 -6.42 -7.74 15.23
CA ALA A 134 -6.10 -8.51 16.42
C ALA A 134 -7.15 -8.33 17.54
N ALA A 135 -7.60 -7.10 17.77
CA ALA A 135 -8.64 -6.80 18.76
C ALA A 135 -9.97 -7.51 18.43
N LEU A 136 -10.38 -7.54 17.16
CA LEU A 136 -11.57 -8.28 16.72
C LEU A 136 -11.43 -9.79 16.97
N ALA A 137 -10.23 -10.34 16.78
CA ALA A 137 -9.99 -11.74 17.06
C ALA A 137 -10.06 -12.09 18.55
N PHE A 138 -9.54 -11.22 19.43
CA PHE A 138 -9.73 -11.37 20.88
C PHE A 138 -11.20 -11.24 21.28
N ALA A 139 -11.95 -10.34 20.64
CA ALA A 139 -13.40 -10.22 20.85
C ALA A 139 -14.17 -11.47 20.36
N ALA A 140 -13.71 -12.15 19.31
CA ALA A 140 -14.28 -13.41 18.88
C ALA A 140 -13.94 -14.57 19.85
N ALA A 141 -12.68 -14.65 20.29
CA ALA A 141 -12.20 -15.66 21.24
C ALA A 141 -13.02 -15.65 22.53
N ALA A 142 -13.22 -14.44 23.01
CA ALA A 142 -14.06 -14.10 24.11
C ALA A 142 -15.52 -14.50 24.00
N PHE A 143 -16.14 -14.19 22.87
CA PHE A 143 -17.54 -14.49 22.62
C PHE A 143 -17.74 -16.01 22.65
N ALA A 144 -16.80 -16.78 22.09
CA ALA A 144 -16.79 -18.23 22.22
C ALA A 144 -16.60 -18.70 23.67
N ALA A 145 -15.77 -18.00 24.46
CA ALA A 145 -15.56 -18.31 25.87
C ALA A 145 -16.74 -17.98 26.79
N PHE A 146 -17.63 -17.07 26.38
CA PHE A 146 -18.84 -16.70 27.13
C PHE A 146 -19.79 -17.89 27.36
N GLY A 147 -19.74 -18.91 26.50
CA GLY A 147 -20.47 -20.17 26.67
C GLY A 147 -19.90 -21.11 27.73
N MET A 148 -18.68 -20.86 28.23
CA MET A 148 -17.96 -21.77 29.13
C MET A 148 -17.99 -21.36 30.62
N VAL A 149 -18.24 -20.09 30.93
CA VAL A 149 -18.06 -19.57 32.31
C VAL A 149 -19.39 -19.36 33.03
N ARG A 150 -19.50 -19.91 34.25
CA ARG A 150 -20.72 -19.83 35.11
C ARG A 150 -21.09 -18.40 35.52
N HIS A 151 -20.11 -17.48 35.60
CA HIS A 151 -20.31 -16.05 35.88
C HIS A 151 -19.91 -15.18 34.68
N ARG A 152 -20.89 -14.99 33.80
CA ARG A 152 -20.79 -14.34 32.48
C ARG A 152 -20.25 -12.91 32.45
N TRP A 153 -20.38 -12.15 33.54
CA TRP A 153 -20.02 -10.73 33.63
C TRP A 153 -18.54 -10.48 33.96
N LEU A 154 -17.90 -11.36 34.74
CA LEU A 154 -16.46 -11.31 35.01
C LEU A 154 -15.63 -11.73 33.80
N ALA A 155 -16.12 -12.73 33.05
CA ALA A 155 -15.53 -13.15 31.80
C ALA A 155 -15.57 -12.03 30.75
N ALA A 156 -16.67 -11.27 30.66
CA ALA A 156 -16.83 -10.12 29.76
C ALA A 156 -16.04 -8.86 30.20
N GLY A 157 -15.88 -8.63 31.52
CA GLY A 157 -15.09 -7.52 32.06
C GLY A 157 -13.58 -7.71 31.88
N GLY A 158 -13.06 -8.91 32.16
CA GLY A 158 -11.66 -9.27 31.89
C GLY A 158 -11.33 -9.25 30.40
N LEU A 159 -12.34 -9.43 29.56
CA LEU A 159 -12.28 -9.43 28.11
C LEU A 159 -12.05 -8.05 27.48
N GLY A 160 -12.87 -7.09 27.90
CA GLY A 160 -12.77 -5.71 27.46
C GLY A 160 -11.45 -5.12 27.92
N LEU A 161 -11.01 -5.50 29.13
CA LEU A 161 -9.70 -5.13 29.67
C LEU A 161 -8.54 -5.80 28.93
N ALA A 162 -8.60 -7.08 28.57
CA ALA A 162 -7.51 -7.76 27.83
C ALA A 162 -7.41 -7.26 26.37
N ALA A 163 -8.53 -7.06 25.69
CA ALA A 163 -8.56 -6.49 24.34
C ALA A 163 -8.12 -5.01 24.35
N ALA A 164 -8.54 -4.22 25.34
CA ALA A 164 -8.08 -2.84 25.51
C ALA A 164 -6.61 -2.78 25.93
N PHE A 165 -6.13 -3.71 26.77
CA PHE A 165 -4.72 -3.79 27.19
C PHE A 165 -3.81 -4.21 26.02
N VAL A 166 -4.22 -5.14 25.14
CA VAL A 166 -3.44 -5.43 23.92
C VAL A 166 -3.47 -4.26 22.94
N ALA A 167 -4.58 -3.52 22.86
CA ALA A 167 -4.69 -2.31 22.04
C ALA A 167 -3.88 -1.11 22.57
N VAL A 168 -3.70 -0.99 23.89
CA VAL A 168 -3.09 0.18 24.57
C VAL A 168 -1.67 -0.09 25.11
N SER A 169 -1.33 -1.33 25.48
CA SER A 169 -0.15 -1.66 26.30
C SER A 169 0.98 -2.36 25.57
N LEU A 170 0.89 -2.54 24.26
CA LEU A 170 2.08 -2.82 23.46
C LEU A 170 2.85 -1.50 23.29
N PRO A 171 4.02 -1.33 23.92
CA PRO A 171 4.78 -0.09 23.85
C PRO A 171 4.97 0.32 22.39
N PRO A 172 4.83 1.61 22.04
CA PRO A 172 5.21 2.09 20.72
C PRO A 172 6.65 1.66 20.38
N SER A 173 7.56 1.56 21.34
CA SER A 173 8.93 1.06 21.09
C SER A 173 9.05 -0.45 20.82
N TRP A 174 8.04 -1.27 21.09
CA TRP A 174 8.03 -2.71 20.78
C TRP A 174 7.23 -3.03 19.50
N VAL A 175 6.30 -2.16 19.09
CA VAL A 175 5.40 -2.31 17.93
C VAL A 175 5.48 -1.16 16.93
N ALA A 176 6.35 -0.19 17.17
CA ALA A 176 6.90 0.72 16.17
C ALA A 176 8.40 0.43 16.04
N PRO A 177 8.77 -0.67 15.36
CA PRO A 177 9.64 -0.43 14.23
C PRO A 177 8.81 0.41 13.24
N GLU A 178 9.29 1.59 12.85
CA GLU A 178 8.99 1.99 11.47
C GLU A 178 9.29 0.77 10.59
N PRO A 179 8.39 0.36 9.68
CA PRO A 179 8.55 -0.87 8.91
C PRO A 179 10.01 -0.95 8.45
N HIS A 180 10.71 -2.04 8.76
CA HIS A 180 12.14 -2.12 8.49
C HIS A 180 12.34 -1.97 6.99
N MET A 181 12.64 -0.74 6.59
CA MET A 181 12.66 -0.38 5.21
C MET A 181 14.03 -0.78 4.70
N SER A 182 14.03 -1.67 3.71
CA SER A 182 15.25 -2.15 3.08
C SER A 182 16.16 -0.99 2.74
N GLN A 183 17.45 -1.12 3.06
CA GLN A 183 18.48 -0.13 2.74
C GLN A 183 18.59 0.18 1.24
N TYR A 184 18.07 -0.72 0.39
CA TYR A 184 18.07 -0.56 -1.05
C TYR A 184 16.87 0.22 -1.60
N LYS A 185 15.90 0.60 -0.75
CA LYS A 185 14.75 1.42 -1.18
C LYS A 185 15.15 2.88 -1.38
N GLY A 186 14.60 3.50 -2.43
CA GLY A 186 14.89 4.89 -2.79
C GLY A 186 14.70 5.89 -1.64
N LEU A 187 13.67 5.73 -0.82
CA LEU A 187 13.42 6.60 0.33
C LEU A 187 14.52 6.50 1.40
N ARG A 188 15.04 5.30 1.69
CA ARG A 188 16.11 5.13 2.69
C ARG A 188 17.40 5.79 2.22
N ILE A 189 17.75 5.59 0.96
CA ILE A 189 18.91 6.24 0.33
C ILE A 189 18.73 7.76 0.34
N ALA A 190 17.54 8.28 0.01
CA ALA A 190 17.29 9.71 0.00
C ALA A 190 17.44 10.37 1.38
N LEU A 191 17.09 9.66 2.46
CA LEU A 191 17.21 10.15 3.84
C LEU A 191 18.64 10.11 4.39
N GLU A 192 19.59 9.46 3.72
CA GLU A 192 21.02 9.54 4.09
C GLU A 192 21.67 10.86 3.68
N VAL A 193 21.02 11.63 2.80
CA VAL A 193 21.51 12.94 2.36
C VAL A 193 21.48 13.95 3.52
N PRO A 194 22.54 14.77 3.74
CA PRO A 194 22.56 15.75 4.82
C PRO A 194 21.36 16.69 4.78
N ASN A 195 20.67 16.81 5.92
CA ASN A 195 19.46 17.62 6.12
C ASN A 195 18.22 17.17 5.32
N ALA A 196 18.27 16.01 4.63
CA ALA A 196 17.06 15.44 4.05
C ALA A 196 16.10 14.99 5.15
N ARG A 197 14.81 15.29 4.99
CA ARG A 197 13.79 15.00 5.99
C ARG A 197 12.44 14.71 5.37
N VAL A 198 11.69 13.84 6.03
CA VAL A 198 10.27 13.65 5.75
C VAL A 198 9.51 14.89 6.25
N ILE A 199 8.69 15.48 5.37
CA ILE A 199 7.88 16.67 5.70
C ILE A 199 6.38 16.37 5.74
N GLU A 200 5.94 15.26 5.15
CA GLU A 200 4.54 14.83 5.14
C GLU A 200 4.46 13.32 4.87
N GLU A 201 3.50 12.64 5.49
CA GLU A 201 3.14 11.25 5.18
C GLU A 201 1.64 11.09 5.05
N ARG A 202 1.19 10.31 4.07
CA ARG A 202 -0.22 10.01 3.82
C ARG A 202 -0.37 8.51 3.50
N SER A 203 -1.24 7.82 4.24
CA SER A 203 -1.50 6.39 4.05
C SER A 203 -2.90 6.16 3.50
N SER A 204 -3.04 5.28 2.53
CA SER A 204 -4.32 4.77 2.03
C SER A 204 -4.16 3.34 1.51
N PRO A 205 -5.25 2.65 1.11
CA PRO A 205 -5.15 1.36 0.43
C PRO A 205 -4.36 1.39 -0.89
N LEU A 206 -4.13 2.59 -1.46
CA LEU A 206 -3.38 2.77 -2.71
C LEU A 206 -1.87 2.93 -2.48
N GLY A 207 -1.42 2.95 -1.22
CA GLY A 207 0.00 3.04 -0.85
C GLY A 207 0.28 4.07 0.24
N LEU A 208 1.50 4.02 0.77
CA LEU A 208 2.05 5.01 1.67
C LEU A 208 2.83 6.06 0.87
N LEU A 209 2.32 7.30 0.82
CA LEU A 209 3.02 8.44 0.25
C LEU A 209 3.87 9.12 1.31
N THR A 210 5.19 9.20 1.08
CA THR A 210 6.14 9.91 1.94
C THR A 210 6.77 11.05 1.16
N VAL A 211 6.56 12.29 1.60
CA VAL A 211 7.14 13.48 0.97
C VAL A 211 8.44 13.86 1.66
N VAL A 212 9.50 13.96 0.88
CA VAL A 212 10.86 14.26 1.34
C VAL A 212 11.32 15.58 0.75
N GLU A 213 11.86 16.43 1.63
CA GLU A 213 12.60 17.62 1.28
C GLU A 213 14.10 17.35 1.47
N SER A 214 14.92 17.79 0.52
CA SER A 214 16.39 17.75 0.63
C SER A 214 16.97 19.13 0.30
N PRO A 215 17.24 19.99 1.30
CA PRO A 215 17.67 21.36 1.07
C PRO A 215 19.15 21.47 0.67
N THR A 216 20.00 20.55 1.13
CA THR A 216 21.45 20.58 0.84
C THR A 216 21.76 20.05 -0.56
N VAL A 217 21.12 18.95 -0.95
CA VAL A 217 21.27 18.34 -2.27
C VAL A 217 19.86 18.12 -2.84
N PRO A 218 19.31 19.12 -3.55
CA PRO A 218 17.95 19.04 -4.08
C PRO A 218 17.75 17.84 -5.00
N PHE A 219 16.53 17.30 -4.99
CA PHE A 219 16.11 16.29 -5.96
C PHE A 219 16.18 16.87 -7.38
N ARG A 220 16.62 16.03 -8.32
CA ARG A 220 16.74 16.34 -9.76
C ARG A 220 16.05 15.27 -10.59
N TYR A 221 14.79 14.98 -10.25
CA TYR A 221 13.95 14.06 -10.98
C TYR A 221 13.51 14.71 -12.30
N ALA A 222 14.03 14.21 -13.40
CA ALA A 222 13.72 14.65 -14.77
C ALA A 222 13.93 13.47 -15.75
N PRO A 223 13.06 12.45 -15.72
CA PRO A 223 13.19 11.29 -16.58
C PRO A 223 13.22 11.69 -18.07
N GLY A 224 14.15 11.11 -18.83
CA GLY A 224 14.30 11.40 -20.25
C GLY A 224 14.93 12.76 -20.58
N LEU A 225 15.53 13.46 -19.61
CA LEU A 225 16.27 14.70 -19.85
C LEU A 225 17.49 14.48 -20.76
N SER A 226 17.62 15.30 -21.79
CA SER A 226 18.74 15.27 -22.73
C SER A 226 20.07 15.55 -22.06
N LEU A 227 21.13 14.82 -22.46
CA LEU A 227 22.52 15.08 -22.05
C LEU A 227 23.04 16.46 -22.51
N ALA A 228 22.41 17.05 -23.54
CA ALA A 228 22.76 18.39 -24.03
C ALA A 228 22.08 19.53 -23.24
N ASN A 229 21.28 19.19 -22.23
CA ASN A 229 20.61 20.19 -21.40
C ASN A 229 21.60 20.88 -20.45
N THR A 230 21.51 22.20 -20.36
CA THR A 230 22.40 23.02 -19.52
C THR A 230 21.70 23.64 -18.31
N GLN A 231 20.42 23.30 -18.08
CA GLN A 231 19.61 23.88 -17.01
C GLN A 231 19.15 22.83 -16.00
N GLU A 232 19.43 23.03 -14.72
CA GLU A 232 18.93 22.14 -13.68
C GLU A 232 17.43 22.38 -13.43
N PRO A 233 16.66 21.32 -13.07
CA PRO A 233 15.32 21.51 -12.52
C PRO A 233 15.36 22.44 -11.30
N PRO A 234 14.32 23.25 -11.07
CA PRO A 234 14.21 24.01 -9.83
C PRO A 234 14.03 23.05 -8.65
N ALA A 235 13.96 23.57 -7.42
CA ALA A 235 13.79 22.74 -6.24
C ALA A 235 12.58 21.78 -6.38
N GLN A 236 12.72 20.54 -5.94
CA GLN A 236 11.67 19.53 -6.02
C GLN A 236 11.43 18.90 -4.65
N LEU A 237 10.16 18.58 -4.38
CA LEU A 237 9.78 17.68 -3.29
C LEU A 237 9.59 16.29 -3.89
N ALA A 238 10.32 15.31 -3.37
CA ALA A 238 10.15 13.92 -3.79
C ALA A 238 8.96 13.31 -3.04
N VAL A 239 8.07 12.65 -3.77
CA VAL A 239 6.97 11.87 -3.22
C VAL A 239 7.28 10.40 -3.50
N PHE A 240 7.59 9.64 -2.45
CA PHE A 240 7.84 8.21 -2.54
C PHE A 240 6.54 7.46 -2.25
N THR A 241 6.16 6.54 -3.13
CA THR A 241 5.10 5.55 -2.86
C THR A 241 5.75 4.27 -2.35
N ASP A 242 5.33 3.81 -1.17
CA ASP A 242 5.85 2.63 -0.47
C ASP A 242 7.38 2.63 -0.34
N GLY A 243 7.98 3.82 -0.27
CA GLY A 243 9.41 4.03 -0.10
C GLY A 243 10.27 3.86 -1.36
N ASP A 244 9.69 3.71 -2.55
CA ASP A 244 10.50 3.47 -3.77
C ASP A 244 10.01 4.24 -5.01
N SER A 245 8.74 4.12 -5.41
CA SER A 245 8.23 4.82 -6.60
C SER A 245 8.27 6.33 -6.39
N ILE A 246 9.22 7.02 -7.03
CA ILE A 246 9.41 8.46 -6.87
C ILE A 246 8.64 9.24 -7.94
N ALA A 247 7.85 10.20 -7.48
CA ALA A 247 7.35 11.32 -8.25
C ALA A 247 7.93 12.63 -7.69
N ALA A 248 7.95 13.70 -8.48
CA ALA A 248 8.43 15.00 -8.02
C ALA A 248 7.36 16.08 -8.16
N ILE A 249 7.09 16.79 -7.08
CA ILE A 249 6.40 18.08 -7.12
C ILE A 249 7.48 19.13 -7.37
N THR A 250 7.39 19.86 -8.48
CA THR A 250 8.44 20.78 -8.93
C THR A 250 8.09 22.22 -8.54
N ALA A 251 9.04 22.94 -7.93
CA ALA A 251 8.86 24.34 -7.56
C ALA A 251 8.61 25.19 -8.81
N TYR A 252 7.53 25.96 -8.82
CA TYR A 252 7.21 26.77 -9.98
C TYR A 252 6.55 28.10 -9.57
N GLY A 253 7.29 29.19 -9.72
CA GLY A 253 6.80 30.55 -9.40
C GLY A 253 6.10 31.26 -10.56
N GLY A 254 5.67 30.53 -11.60
CA GLY A 254 5.02 31.10 -12.79
C GLY A 254 5.96 31.54 -13.92
N ASP A 255 7.26 31.73 -13.65
CA ASP A 255 8.26 32.05 -14.68
C ASP A 255 8.59 30.82 -15.54
N PRO A 256 8.20 30.79 -16.84
CA PRO A 256 8.51 29.66 -17.70
C PRO A 256 10.02 29.44 -17.83
N ALA A 257 10.87 30.46 -17.77
CA ALA A 257 12.31 30.28 -17.95
C ALA A 257 12.92 29.29 -16.94
N LYS A 258 12.36 29.21 -15.72
CA LYS A 258 12.84 28.29 -14.66
C LYS A 258 12.58 26.81 -14.93
N VAL A 259 11.69 26.49 -15.85
CA VAL A 259 11.29 25.11 -16.17
C VAL A 259 11.61 24.75 -17.62
N ALA A 260 12.57 25.45 -18.25
CA ALA A 260 12.94 25.20 -19.64
C ALA A 260 13.68 23.88 -19.89
N TYR A 261 14.19 23.24 -18.83
CA TYR A 261 14.69 21.87 -18.90
C TYR A 261 13.63 20.88 -19.42
N LEU A 262 12.34 21.14 -19.17
CA LEU A 262 11.25 20.28 -19.64
C LEU A 262 11.22 20.15 -21.17
N ASP A 263 11.60 21.22 -21.90
CA ASP A 263 11.67 21.23 -23.37
C ASP A 263 12.77 20.30 -23.94
N ARG A 264 13.66 19.84 -23.06
CA ARG A 264 14.78 18.95 -23.36
C ARG A 264 14.53 17.53 -22.88
N THR A 265 13.34 17.21 -22.41
CA THR A 265 12.93 15.84 -22.10
C THR A 265 12.44 15.13 -23.36
N THR A 266 12.53 13.80 -23.40
CA THR A 266 11.94 13.00 -24.49
C THR A 266 10.43 13.19 -24.59
N ALA A 267 9.76 13.42 -23.46
CA ALA A 267 8.32 13.69 -23.39
C ALA A 267 7.92 15.00 -24.11
N ALA A 268 8.86 15.94 -24.35
CA ALA A 268 8.58 17.19 -25.05
C ALA A 268 8.45 17.04 -26.57
N LEU A 269 8.85 15.90 -27.16
CA LEU A 269 8.86 15.71 -28.62
C LEU A 269 7.49 15.98 -29.28
N PRO A 270 6.36 15.44 -28.81
CA PRO A 270 5.06 15.66 -29.46
C PRO A 270 4.67 17.14 -29.53
N TYR A 271 5.05 17.91 -28.51
CA TYR A 271 4.79 19.35 -28.43
C TYR A 271 5.63 20.20 -29.39
N ARG A 272 6.61 19.61 -30.08
CA ARG A 272 7.34 20.25 -31.19
C ARG A 272 6.61 20.14 -32.52
N ILE A 273 5.64 19.22 -32.60
CA ILE A 273 4.91 18.88 -33.82
C ILE A 273 3.47 19.41 -33.73
N LEU A 274 2.88 19.32 -32.54
CA LEU A 274 1.52 19.74 -32.29
C LEU A 274 1.47 21.20 -31.83
N GLU A 275 0.61 21.99 -32.47
CA GLU A 275 0.29 23.36 -32.04
C GLU A 275 -0.95 23.35 -31.15
N ARG A 276 -0.81 23.87 -29.92
CA ARG A 276 -1.91 23.97 -28.94
C ARG A 276 -2.76 22.69 -28.80
N PRO A 277 -2.15 21.52 -28.52
CA PRO A 277 -2.89 20.26 -28.45
C PRO A 277 -3.86 20.20 -27.28
N ARG A 278 -4.94 19.43 -27.43
CA ARG A 278 -5.74 18.90 -26.34
C ARG A 278 -5.08 17.63 -25.80
N VAL A 279 -4.64 17.66 -24.54
CA VAL A 279 -3.79 16.63 -23.96
C VAL A 279 -4.55 15.84 -22.91
N LEU A 280 -4.46 14.51 -22.97
CA LEU A 280 -4.82 13.60 -21.89
C LEU A 280 -3.55 13.08 -21.21
N ILE A 281 -3.43 13.25 -19.91
CA ILE A 281 -2.32 12.74 -19.10
C ILE A 281 -2.88 11.65 -18.18
N LEU A 282 -2.48 10.41 -18.42
CA LEU A 282 -2.86 9.25 -17.62
C LEU A 282 -1.79 9.00 -16.56
N GLY A 283 -1.98 9.53 -15.35
CA GLY A 283 -0.97 9.53 -14.28
C GLY A 283 -0.41 10.91 -13.99
N ALA A 284 -1.23 11.79 -13.40
CA ALA A 284 -0.79 13.16 -13.14
C ALA A 284 0.37 13.24 -12.13
N GLY A 285 0.37 12.37 -11.11
CA GLY A 285 1.42 12.30 -10.10
C GLY A 285 1.77 13.65 -9.47
N GLY A 286 3.06 13.93 -9.33
CA GLY A 286 3.58 15.22 -8.86
C GLY A 286 3.39 16.40 -9.83
N GLY A 287 2.88 16.16 -11.05
CA GLY A 287 2.54 17.21 -12.02
C GLY A 287 3.62 17.55 -13.02
N GLU A 288 4.67 16.75 -13.19
CA GLU A 288 5.73 17.01 -14.18
C GLU A 288 5.18 17.08 -15.62
N GLN A 289 4.40 16.08 -16.03
CA GLN A 289 3.79 16.06 -17.38
C GLN A 289 2.75 17.17 -17.55
N VAL A 290 2.03 17.52 -16.48
CA VAL A 290 1.12 18.66 -16.46
C VAL A 290 1.88 19.96 -16.69
N LEU A 291 3.00 20.16 -15.99
CA LEU A 291 3.84 21.34 -16.12
C LEU A 291 4.46 21.44 -17.51
N LEU A 292 4.89 20.32 -18.10
CA LEU A 292 5.36 20.26 -19.49
C LEU A 292 4.24 20.66 -20.47
N ALA A 293 3.05 20.08 -20.35
CA ALA A 293 1.91 20.39 -21.23
C ALA A 293 1.54 21.88 -21.18
N LEU A 294 1.45 22.43 -19.96
CA LEU A 294 1.16 23.85 -19.73
C LEU A 294 2.26 24.76 -20.29
N ARG A 295 3.53 24.38 -20.11
CA ARG A 295 4.69 25.09 -20.66
C ARG A 295 4.67 25.08 -22.19
N ALA A 296 4.35 23.94 -22.79
CA ALA A 296 4.28 23.75 -24.23
C ALA A 296 3.09 24.46 -24.89
N GLY A 297 2.20 25.07 -24.11
CA GLY A 297 1.06 25.82 -24.63
C GLY A 297 -0.11 24.93 -25.05
N ALA A 298 -0.29 23.77 -24.41
CA ALA A 298 -1.49 22.93 -24.59
C ALA A 298 -2.77 23.76 -24.37
N ASP A 299 -3.76 23.56 -25.24
CA ASP A 299 -5.03 24.31 -25.19
C ASP A 299 -5.87 23.88 -23.99
N THR A 300 -6.01 22.56 -23.81
CA THR A 300 -6.67 21.95 -22.65
C THR A 300 -5.87 20.75 -22.17
N VAL A 301 -5.81 20.54 -20.86
CA VAL A 301 -5.16 19.39 -20.23
C VAL A 301 -6.17 18.66 -19.35
N ASP A 302 -6.51 17.42 -19.70
CA ASP A 302 -7.19 16.48 -18.81
C ASP A 302 -6.11 15.63 -18.12
N ALA A 303 -5.97 15.78 -16.81
CA ALA A 303 -5.03 15.02 -16.00
C ALA A 303 -5.80 14.00 -15.16
N VAL A 304 -5.43 12.73 -15.26
CA VAL A 304 -6.07 11.62 -14.53
C VAL A 304 -5.12 11.12 -13.46
N GLU A 305 -5.60 11.03 -12.23
CA GLU A 305 -4.85 10.49 -11.09
C GLU A 305 -5.78 9.59 -10.28
N VAL A 306 -5.29 8.39 -9.93
CA VAL A 306 -6.09 7.41 -9.18
C VAL A 306 -6.00 7.64 -7.68
N ASN A 307 -4.89 8.22 -7.20
CA ASN A 307 -4.64 8.42 -5.78
C ASN A 307 -5.12 9.81 -5.32
N PRO A 308 -6.22 9.91 -4.53
CA PRO A 308 -6.72 11.20 -4.06
C PRO A 308 -5.76 11.90 -3.10
N GLN A 309 -4.87 11.16 -2.43
CA GLN A 309 -3.85 11.75 -1.56
C GLN A 309 -2.75 12.45 -2.37
N MET A 310 -2.37 11.89 -3.53
CA MET A 310 -1.42 12.56 -4.44
C MET A 310 -2.03 13.85 -5.01
N ILE A 311 -3.32 13.82 -5.37
CA ILE A 311 -4.07 15.02 -5.77
C ILE A 311 -4.05 16.06 -4.66
N ASP A 312 -4.38 15.70 -3.42
CA ASP A 312 -4.39 16.62 -2.28
C ASP A 312 -3.00 17.23 -2.04
N LEU A 313 -1.94 16.42 -2.15
CA LEU A 313 -0.56 16.87 -1.98
C LEU A 313 -0.20 17.94 -3.04
N ALA A 314 -0.45 17.66 -4.31
CA ALA A 314 0.00 18.53 -5.40
C ALA A 314 -0.92 19.74 -5.64
N ARG A 315 -2.23 19.60 -5.41
CA ARG A 315 -3.24 20.64 -5.67
C ARG A 315 -3.54 21.52 -4.46
N ASN A 316 -3.43 20.99 -3.24
CA ASN A 316 -3.80 21.71 -2.01
C ASN A 316 -2.58 21.94 -1.10
N ARG A 317 -1.97 20.87 -0.57
CA ARG A 317 -0.92 20.96 0.46
C ARG A 317 0.33 21.69 -0.01
N PHE A 318 0.78 21.41 -1.23
CA PHE A 318 1.97 22.01 -1.85
C PHE A 318 1.62 22.87 -3.07
N ALA A 319 0.39 23.40 -3.11
CA ALA A 319 -0.10 24.21 -4.23
C ALA A 319 0.78 25.45 -4.50
N ASP A 320 1.15 26.17 -3.44
CA ASP A 320 1.98 27.37 -3.52
C ASP A 320 3.38 27.05 -4.02
N PHE A 321 3.94 25.92 -3.58
CA PHE A 321 5.24 25.43 -4.04
C PHE A 321 5.20 25.08 -5.53
N ALA A 322 4.14 24.39 -5.98
CA ALA A 322 3.94 23.98 -7.37
C ALA A 322 3.39 25.08 -8.29
N GLY A 323 3.13 26.29 -7.79
CA GLY A 323 2.59 27.40 -8.58
C GLY A 323 1.14 27.23 -9.03
N GLY A 324 0.34 26.45 -8.30
CA GLY A 324 -1.08 26.26 -8.57
C GLY A 324 -1.38 25.63 -9.94
N ILE A 325 -0.47 24.82 -10.50
CA ILE A 325 -0.61 24.22 -11.84
C ILE A 325 -1.91 23.41 -12.00
N PHE A 326 -2.34 22.73 -10.93
CA PHE A 326 -3.57 21.94 -10.89
C PHE A 326 -4.87 22.77 -10.72
N SER A 327 -4.75 24.09 -10.63
CA SER A 327 -5.86 25.03 -10.49
C SER A 327 -5.99 25.97 -11.69
N ARG A 328 -5.22 25.74 -12.76
CA ARG A 328 -5.31 26.54 -13.99
C ARG A 328 -6.64 26.31 -14.70
N PRO A 329 -7.21 27.35 -15.35
CA PRO A 329 -8.52 27.26 -15.98
C PRO A 329 -8.58 26.29 -17.16
N ASN A 330 -7.44 26.06 -17.83
CA ASN A 330 -7.32 25.13 -18.94
C ASN A 330 -6.91 23.71 -18.52
N LEU A 331 -6.92 23.41 -17.22
CA LEU A 331 -6.64 22.08 -16.68
C LEU A 331 -7.84 21.52 -15.93
N ARG A 332 -8.18 20.26 -16.22
CA ARG A 332 -9.20 19.49 -15.52
C ARG A 332 -8.54 18.27 -14.89
N LEU A 333 -8.64 18.17 -13.57
CA LEU A 333 -8.09 17.04 -12.82
C LEU A 333 -9.21 16.05 -12.51
N HIS A 334 -9.01 14.79 -12.89
CA HIS A 334 -9.97 13.70 -12.74
C HIS A 334 -9.44 12.66 -11.75
N LEU A 335 -10.22 12.38 -10.71
CA LEU A 335 -9.96 11.25 -9.81
C LEU A 335 -10.55 9.98 -10.45
N ALA A 336 -9.72 9.22 -11.15
CA ALA A 336 -10.14 8.00 -11.84
C ALA A 336 -8.96 7.07 -12.11
N GLU A 337 -9.25 5.79 -12.37
CA GLU A 337 -8.27 4.86 -12.92
C GLU A 337 -8.07 5.16 -14.42
N ALA A 338 -6.83 5.10 -14.89
CA ALA A 338 -6.43 5.55 -16.22
C ALA A 338 -7.15 4.82 -17.35
N ARG A 339 -7.21 3.48 -17.32
CA ARG A 339 -7.88 2.68 -18.36
C ARG A 339 -9.39 2.88 -18.31
N ALA A 340 -9.98 2.91 -17.13
CA ALA A 340 -11.42 3.15 -16.94
C ALA A 340 -11.82 4.54 -17.47
N PHE A 341 -11.01 5.56 -17.21
CA PHE A 341 -11.24 6.90 -17.75
C PHE A 341 -11.10 6.91 -19.27
N ALA A 342 -10.01 6.37 -19.82
CA ALA A 342 -9.78 6.34 -21.26
C ALA A 342 -10.87 5.56 -22.03
N ALA A 343 -11.42 4.49 -21.44
CA ALA A 343 -12.50 3.69 -22.04
C ALA A 343 -13.87 4.40 -22.02
N THR A 344 -14.08 5.34 -21.10
CA THR A 344 -15.36 6.05 -20.93
C THR A 344 -15.31 7.49 -21.43
N ALA A 345 -14.12 8.02 -21.69
CA ALA A 345 -13.93 9.35 -22.25
C ALA A 345 -14.57 9.43 -23.65
N GLY A 346 -15.62 10.24 -23.77
CA GLY A 346 -16.27 10.54 -25.06
C GLY A 346 -15.55 11.61 -25.89
N GLU A 347 -14.49 12.20 -25.35
CA GLU A 347 -13.70 13.25 -26.01
C GLU A 347 -12.54 12.67 -26.81
N ARG A 348 -12.10 13.41 -27.84
CA ARG A 348 -10.88 13.12 -28.61
C ARG A 348 -9.74 14.01 -28.14
N TYR A 349 -8.55 13.43 -28.08
CA TYR A 349 -7.31 14.09 -27.67
C TYR A 349 -6.31 14.09 -28.83
N ASP A 350 -5.55 15.16 -28.97
CA ASP A 350 -4.47 15.26 -29.96
C ASP A 350 -3.20 14.56 -29.46
N LEU A 351 -3.04 14.50 -28.13
CA LEU A 351 -1.93 13.85 -27.46
C LEU A 351 -2.42 13.10 -26.22
N ILE A 352 -2.06 11.83 -26.11
CA ILE A 352 -2.22 11.03 -24.88
C ILE A 352 -0.82 10.75 -24.33
N GLN A 353 -0.55 11.23 -23.12
CA GLN A 353 0.68 10.94 -22.39
C GLN A 353 0.40 9.89 -21.31
N MET A 354 1.20 8.84 -21.33
CA MET A 354 1.22 7.80 -20.31
C MET A 354 2.62 7.80 -19.69
N PRO A 355 2.89 8.69 -18.73
CA PRO A 355 4.09 8.56 -17.90
C PRO A 355 4.11 7.17 -17.26
N LEU A 356 5.30 6.64 -16.98
CA LEU A 356 5.45 5.40 -16.21
C LEU A 356 4.77 5.60 -14.85
N LEU A 357 3.56 5.06 -14.72
CA LEU A 357 2.72 5.00 -13.51
C LEU A 357 3.35 4.14 -12.41
N ASP A 358 4.25 3.24 -12.79
CA ASP A 358 4.92 2.31 -11.86
C ASP A 358 6.27 2.85 -11.44
N SER A 359 6.81 2.33 -10.32
CA SER A 359 8.20 2.59 -9.98
C SER A 359 9.14 2.18 -11.11
N PHE A 360 10.15 3.01 -11.35
CA PHE A 360 11.31 2.62 -12.15
C PHE A 360 11.96 1.32 -11.64
N SER A 361 11.82 0.99 -10.34
CA SER A 361 12.28 -0.28 -9.77
C SER A 361 11.48 -1.51 -10.24
N ALA A 362 10.21 -1.35 -10.62
CA ALA A 362 9.44 -2.41 -11.26
C ALA A 362 10.00 -2.75 -12.66
N ALA A 363 10.46 -1.73 -13.40
CA ALA A 363 11.11 -1.92 -14.70
C ALA A 363 12.56 -2.43 -14.57
N GLY A 364 13.30 -1.99 -13.55
CA GLY A 364 14.73 -2.31 -13.38
C GLY A 364 15.03 -3.69 -12.78
N ALA A 365 14.13 -4.27 -11.97
CA ALA A 365 14.41 -5.50 -11.23
C ALA A 365 14.13 -6.81 -12.01
N GLY A 366 13.65 -6.76 -13.25
CA GLY A 366 13.41 -7.93 -14.14
C GLY A 366 12.30 -8.90 -13.70
N VAL A 367 11.99 -8.97 -12.40
CA VAL A 367 10.96 -9.84 -11.82
C VAL A 367 9.59 -9.16 -11.86
N GLN A 368 9.54 -7.84 -11.65
CA GLN A 368 8.30 -7.06 -11.73
C GLN A 368 7.91 -6.73 -13.18
N SER A 369 8.86 -6.75 -14.13
CA SER A 369 8.59 -6.61 -15.56
C SER A 369 7.89 -7.83 -16.19
N LEU A 370 7.84 -8.96 -15.48
CA LEU A 370 7.11 -10.16 -15.91
C LEU A 370 5.63 -10.16 -15.47
N HIS A 371 5.21 -9.21 -14.64
CA HIS A 371 3.82 -9.07 -14.24
C HIS A 371 3.04 -8.33 -15.33
N GLU A 372 1.90 -8.89 -15.75
CA GLU A 372 0.99 -8.20 -16.67
C GLU A 372 0.50 -6.91 -16.00
N ASN A 373 0.73 -5.77 -16.65
CA ASN A 373 0.13 -4.51 -16.26
C ASN A 373 -0.95 -4.15 -17.29
N TYR A 374 -2.20 -4.39 -16.91
CA TYR A 374 -3.39 -4.11 -17.73
C TYR A 374 -3.56 -2.63 -18.10
N THR A 375 -2.80 -1.72 -17.51
CA THR A 375 -2.76 -0.32 -17.95
C THR A 375 -1.94 -0.15 -19.24
N TYR A 376 -0.92 -0.98 -19.45
CA TYR A 376 -0.04 -0.93 -20.63
C TYR A 376 -0.29 -2.05 -21.64
N THR A 377 -1.09 -3.06 -21.27
CA THR A 377 -1.41 -4.21 -22.12
C THR A 377 -2.89 -4.25 -22.48
N VAL A 378 -3.18 -4.74 -23.70
CA VAL A 378 -4.53 -4.86 -24.25
C VAL A 378 -5.27 -6.05 -23.63
#